data_AF-A0A1G2MPQ9-F1
#
_entry.id   AF-A0A1G2MPQ9-F1
#
_cell.length_a   1.000
_cell.length_b   1.000
_cell.length_c   1.000
_cell.angle_alpha   90.00
_cell.angle_beta   90.00
_cell.angle_gamma   90.00
#
_symmetry.space_group_name_H-M   'P 1'
#
loop_
_entity.id
_entity.type
_entity.pdbx_description
1 polymer ?
#
loop_
_entity_poly.entity_id
_entity_poly.type
_entity_poly.pdbx_seq_one_letter_code
_entity_poly.pdbx_strand_id
1 'polypeptide(L)'
;MLFLKQKKQAGAKRGFTLIELLVVISIIGLLSSIVLASLNTTRSRARDAKRLSEFRQIQSALELYYSKYGIYPAGSGNECGGWDGDGAGGDGQFIGALQTEGFMGAVRDPIGSSCRYQYIQRKSGAGYQLIMTSENNISNHPTCSLESPTYYCVEINYP
;
A
#
# COMPACT_ATOMS: atom_id res chain seq x y z
N MET A 1 0.75 -75.45 -34.89
CA MET A 1 0.82 -74.45 -33.80
C MET A 1 1.55 -73.23 -34.35
N LEU A 2 0.82 -72.15 -34.60
CA LEU A 2 1.29 -70.98 -35.36
C LEU A 2 2.14 -70.07 -34.45
N PHE A 3 3.40 -69.82 -34.80
CA PHE A 3 4.28 -68.89 -34.07
C PHE A 3 3.96 -67.44 -34.46
N LEU A 4 3.38 -66.67 -33.53
CA LEU A 4 3.25 -65.21 -33.66
C LEU A 4 4.54 -64.53 -33.19
N LYS A 5 5.31 -64.01 -34.15
CA LYS A 5 6.55 -63.24 -33.90
C LYS A 5 6.19 -61.80 -33.54
N GLN A 6 6.32 -61.43 -32.26
CA GLN A 6 6.07 -60.05 -31.82
C GLN A 6 7.13 -59.09 -32.39
N LYS A 7 6.70 -58.09 -33.18
CA LYS A 7 7.55 -56.97 -33.61
C LYS A 7 7.75 -56.02 -32.42
N LYS A 8 8.97 -55.99 -31.87
CA LYS A 8 9.40 -55.03 -30.85
C LYS A 8 9.58 -53.66 -31.52
N GLN A 9 8.62 -52.76 -31.36
CA GLN A 9 8.71 -51.38 -31.83
C GLN A 9 9.76 -50.65 -30.98
N ALA A 10 10.96 -50.42 -31.54
CA ALA A 10 11.97 -49.60 -30.89
C ALA A 10 11.51 -48.13 -30.93
N GLY A 11 11.04 -47.62 -29.79
CA GLY A 11 10.67 -46.21 -29.66
C GLY A 11 11.87 -45.33 -29.96
N ALA A 12 11.80 -44.56 -31.05
CA ALA A 12 12.83 -43.60 -31.42
C ALA A 12 12.95 -42.55 -30.29
N LYS A 13 14.06 -42.58 -29.56
CA LYS A 13 14.39 -41.52 -28.60
C LYS A 13 14.67 -40.25 -29.40
N ARG A 14 13.71 -39.33 -29.42
CA ARG A 14 13.88 -37.99 -30.01
C ARG A 14 14.80 -37.18 -29.09
N GLY A 15 15.97 -36.81 -29.59
CA GLY A 15 16.85 -35.85 -28.93
C GLY A 15 16.42 -34.43 -29.24
N PHE A 16 16.55 -33.52 -28.27
CA PHE A 16 16.36 -32.09 -28.49
C PHE A 16 17.47 -31.55 -29.39
N THR A 17 17.09 -30.73 -30.37
CA THR A 17 18.04 -29.98 -31.19
C THR A 17 18.55 -28.74 -30.45
N LEU A 18 19.78 -28.32 -30.73
CA LEU A 18 20.35 -27.08 -30.16
C LEU A 18 19.51 -25.84 -30.52
N ILE A 19 18.92 -25.83 -31.71
CA ILE A 19 18.07 -24.74 -32.18
C ILE A 19 16.74 -24.66 -31.43
N GLU A 20 16.13 -25.81 -31.10
CA GLU A 20 14.93 -25.85 -30.26
C GLU A 20 15.19 -25.25 -28.89
N LEU A 21 16.34 -25.55 -28.27
CA LEU A 21 16.69 -24.97 -26.98
C LEU A 21 16.97 -23.46 -27.07
N LEU A 22 17.63 -23.02 -28.14
CA LEU A 22 17.99 -21.61 -28.34
C LEU A 22 16.74 -20.72 -28.54
N VAL A 23 15.75 -21.19 -29.31
CA VAL A 23 14.50 -20.45 -29.51
C VAL A 23 13.69 -20.36 -28.21
N VAL A 24 13.74 -21.38 -27.36
CA VAL A 24 13.00 -21.36 -26.08
C VAL A 24 13.57 -20.31 -25.12
N ILE A 25 14.89 -20.25 -24.95
CA ILE A 25 15.50 -19.26 -24.04
C ILE A 25 15.33 -17.83 -24.57
N SER A 26 15.30 -17.63 -25.89
CA SER A 26 15.08 -16.30 -26.47
C SER A 26 13.64 -15.81 -26.23
N ILE A 27 12.64 -16.68 -26.36
CA ILE A 27 11.24 -16.35 -26.06
C ILE A 27 11.06 -16.09 -24.56
N ILE A 28 11.63 -16.94 -23.69
CA ILE A 28 11.55 -16.74 -22.23
C ILE A 28 12.20 -15.41 -21.83
N GLY A 29 13.37 -15.09 -22.41
CA GLY A 29 14.06 -13.82 -22.15
C GLY A 29 13.24 -12.60 -22.56
N LEU A 30 12.62 -12.64 -23.75
CA LEU A 30 11.75 -11.58 -24.24
C LEU A 30 10.54 -11.37 -23.31
N LEU A 31 9.81 -12.44 -22.99
CA LEU A 31 8.63 -12.36 -22.14
C LEU A 31 8.98 -11.89 -20.71
N SER A 32 10.08 -12.40 -20.15
CA SER A 32 10.53 -12.02 -18.80
C SER A 32 10.90 -10.55 -18.70
N SER A 33 11.47 -9.96 -19.76
CA SER A 33 11.84 -8.53 -19.76
C SER A 33 10.62 -7.60 -19.64
N ILE A 34 9.51 -7.93 -20.32
CA ILE A 34 8.26 -7.16 -20.29
C ILE A 34 7.60 -7.26 -18.92
N VAL A 35 7.58 -8.45 -18.33
CA VAL A 35 7.00 -8.70 -16.99
C VAL A 35 7.75 -7.89 -15.92
N LEU A 36 9.09 -7.90 -15.95
CA LEU A 36 9.88 -7.15 -14.96
C LEU A 36 9.62 -5.65 -15.01
N ALA A 37 9.45 -5.07 -16.21
CA ALA A 37 9.13 -3.65 -16.36
C ALA A 37 7.76 -3.28 -15.75
N SER A 38 6.76 -4.18 -15.80
CA SER A 38 5.42 -3.90 -15.26
C SER A 38 5.29 -4.13 -13.75
N LEU A 39 6.20 -4.90 -13.14
CA LEU A 39 6.10 -5.26 -11.72
C LEU A 39 6.37 -4.08 -10.78
N ASN A 40 7.22 -3.13 -11.16
CA ASN A 40 7.55 -1.99 -10.30
C ASN A 40 6.35 -1.07 -10.05
N THR A 41 5.57 -0.78 -11.09
CA THR A 41 4.34 0.04 -10.98
C THR A 41 3.22 -0.71 -10.27
N THR A 42 3.14 -2.03 -10.45
CA THR A 42 2.14 -2.87 -9.76
C THR A 42 2.40 -2.91 -8.25
N ARG A 43 3.68 -3.01 -7.85
CA ARG A 43 4.07 -3.01 -6.43
C ARG A 43 3.77 -1.69 -5.73
N SER A 44 4.02 -0.54 -6.36
CA SER A 44 3.67 0.77 -5.77
C SER A 44 2.16 0.94 -5.62
N ARG A 45 1.38 0.57 -6.64
CA ARG A 45 -0.09 0.57 -6.56
C ARG A 45 -0.63 -0.33 -5.46
N ALA A 46 -0.04 -1.52 -5.26
CA ALA A 46 -0.45 -2.43 -4.20
C ALA A 46 -0.18 -1.83 -2.81
N ARG A 47 0.94 -1.12 -2.63
CA ARG A 47 1.23 -0.40 -1.38
C ARG A 47 0.26 0.76 -1.17
N ASP A 48 0.00 1.57 -2.19
CA ASP A 48 -0.97 2.66 -2.10
C ASP A 48 -2.38 2.16 -1.77
N ALA A 49 -2.80 1.01 -2.32
CA ALA A 49 -4.08 0.38 -1.96
C ALA A 49 -4.12 -0.05 -0.48
N LYS A 50 -3.01 -0.60 0.04
CA LYS A 50 -2.91 -0.92 1.47
C LYS A 50 -3.01 0.34 2.33
N ARG A 51 -2.27 1.40 1.99
CA ARG A 51 -2.31 2.68 2.71
C ARG A 51 -3.71 3.28 2.73
N LEU A 52 -4.42 3.23 1.60
CA LEU A 52 -5.80 3.73 1.51
C LEU A 52 -6.77 2.92 2.41
N SER A 53 -6.55 1.61 2.56
CA SER A 53 -7.32 0.80 3.49
C SER A 53 -7.06 1.21 4.95
N GLU A 54 -5.80 1.41 5.31
CA GLU A 54 -5.40 1.87 6.65
C GLU A 54 -5.91 3.29 6.94
N PHE A 55 -5.88 4.17 5.95
CA PHE A 55 -6.47 5.52 6.00
C PHE A 55 -7.94 5.50 6.38
N ARG A 56 -8.73 4.63 5.76
CA ARG A 56 -10.17 4.48 6.06
C ARG A 56 -10.41 3.90 7.45
N GLN A 57 -9.54 2.99 7.91
CA GLN A 57 -9.61 2.46 9.27
C GLN A 57 -9.36 3.55 10.30
N ILE A 58 -8.36 4.41 10.06
CA ILE A 58 -8.06 5.56 10.93
C ILE A 58 -9.22 6.55 10.95
N GLN A 59 -9.78 6.88 9.78
CA GLN A 59 -10.98 7.73 9.71
C GLN A 59 -12.12 7.17 10.57
N SER A 60 -12.41 5.87 10.45
CA SER A 60 -13.46 5.23 11.24
C SER A 60 -13.14 5.26 12.74
N ALA A 61 -11.89 5.04 13.12
CA ALA A 61 -11.46 5.10 14.52
C ALA A 61 -11.54 6.52 15.11
N LEU A 62 -11.24 7.56 14.32
CA LEU A 62 -11.42 8.96 14.72
C LEU A 62 -12.89 9.28 15.01
N GLU A 63 -13.81 8.82 14.17
CA GLU A 63 -15.25 8.98 14.40
C GLU A 63 -15.73 8.27 15.67
N LEU A 64 -15.23 7.06 15.94
CA LEU A 64 -15.52 6.34 17.19
C LEU A 64 -14.96 7.06 18.42
N TYR A 65 -13.76 7.62 18.31
CA TYR A 65 -13.15 8.40 19.38
C TYR A 65 -13.97 9.66 19.68
N TYR A 66 -14.39 10.39 18.64
CA TYR A 66 -15.28 11.55 18.79
C TYR A 66 -16.62 11.15 19.42
N SER A 67 -17.21 10.03 18.99
CA SER A 67 -18.46 9.52 19.58
C SER A 67 -18.33 9.19 21.08
N LYS A 68 -17.14 8.80 21.56
CA LYS A 68 -16.89 8.48 22.98
C LYS A 68 -16.56 9.72 23.81
N TYR A 69 -15.72 10.61 23.29
CA TYR A 69 -15.11 11.70 24.06
C TYR A 69 -15.64 13.09 23.69
N GLY A 70 -16.42 13.23 22.62
CA GLY A 70 -16.93 14.51 22.11
C GLY A 70 -15.86 15.42 21.51
N ILE A 71 -14.61 14.94 21.42
CA ILE A 71 -13.47 15.65 20.86
C ILE A 71 -12.61 14.65 20.07
N TYR A 72 -11.98 15.11 19.00
CA TYR A 72 -10.95 14.35 18.30
C TYR A 72 -9.63 14.37 19.08
N PRO A 73 -8.78 13.34 18.94
CA PRO A 73 -7.49 13.30 19.63
C PRO A 73 -6.59 14.48 19.25
N ALA A 74 -5.76 14.92 20.18
CA ALA A 74 -4.79 15.98 19.93
C ALA A 74 -3.77 15.55 18.88
N GLY A 75 -3.41 16.48 17.99
CA GLY A 75 -2.36 16.28 17.00
C GLY A 75 -1.47 17.52 16.95
N SER A 76 -0.15 17.32 16.88
CA SER A 76 0.81 18.38 16.63
C SER A 76 0.73 18.78 15.15
N GLY A 77 -0.26 19.63 14.85
CA GLY A 77 -0.49 20.11 13.49
C GLY A 77 0.78 20.72 12.89
N ASN A 78 1.03 20.34 11.63
CA ASN A 78 2.01 20.87 10.67
C ASN A 78 3.31 20.09 10.50
N GLU A 79 3.63 19.14 11.37
CA GLU A 79 4.77 18.24 11.15
C GLU A 79 4.33 17.05 10.31
N CYS A 80 5.23 16.59 9.45
CA CYS A 80 4.99 15.51 8.53
C CYS A 80 5.60 14.23 9.11
N GLY A 81 4.80 13.19 9.24
CA GLY A 81 5.24 11.97 9.92
C GLY A 81 4.52 10.72 9.43
N GLY A 82 4.73 9.64 10.18
CA GLY A 82 4.21 8.32 9.91
C GLY A 82 3.10 7.97 10.89
N TRP A 83 2.08 7.25 10.41
CA TRP A 83 1.04 6.67 11.28
C TRP A 83 1.47 5.36 11.93
N ASP A 84 2.73 4.97 11.76
CA ASP A 84 3.33 3.73 12.24
C ASP A 84 3.64 3.74 13.74
N GLY A 85 3.47 4.90 14.42
CA GLY A 85 3.59 5.00 15.87
C GLY A 85 5.04 4.88 16.37
N ASP A 86 6.01 5.01 15.46
CA ASP A 86 7.46 4.85 15.67
C ASP A 86 8.07 5.87 16.64
N GLY A 87 7.30 6.86 17.09
CA GLY A 87 7.80 7.95 17.93
C GLY A 87 8.82 8.85 17.23
N ALA A 88 9.02 8.71 15.91
CA ALA A 88 10.00 9.49 15.14
C ALA A 88 9.49 10.87 14.69
N GLY A 89 8.23 11.20 14.96
CA GLY A 89 7.62 12.51 14.76
C GLY A 89 6.48 12.68 15.76
N GLY A 90 6.29 13.88 16.32
CA GLY A 90 5.30 14.14 17.37
C GLY A 90 3.84 13.91 16.97
N ASP A 91 3.57 13.61 15.69
CA ASP A 91 2.27 13.48 15.07
C ASP A 91 1.65 12.08 15.18
N GLY A 92 2.42 11.05 15.57
CA GLY A 92 1.89 9.70 15.85
C GLY A 92 1.07 9.59 17.16
N GLN A 93 1.02 10.64 17.97
CA GLN A 93 0.33 10.63 19.28
C GLN A 93 -1.17 10.34 19.16
N PHE A 94 -1.83 10.80 18.09
CA PHE A 94 -3.25 10.54 17.92
C PHE A 94 -3.54 9.06 17.64
N ILE A 95 -2.68 8.38 16.87
CA ILE A 95 -2.78 6.93 16.61
C ILE A 95 -2.59 6.16 17.92
N GLY A 96 -1.62 6.57 18.76
CA GLY A 96 -1.44 5.99 20.09
C GLY A 96 -2.68 6.10 20.96
N ALA A 97 -3.39 7.24 20.92
CA ALA A 97 -4.66 7.40 21.62
C ALA A 97 -5.74 6.46 21.08
N LEU A 98 -5.86 6.31 19.76
CA LEU A 98 -6.83 5.39 19.14
C LEU A 98 -6.54 3.92 19.47
N GLN A 99 -5.26 3.54 19.53
CA GLN A 99 -4.83 2.17 19.84
C GLN A 99 -4.96 1.83 21.32
N THR A 100 -4.59 2.74 22.22
CA THR A 100 -4.72 2.55 23.68
C THR A 100 -6.18 2.33 24.06
N GLU A 101 -7.09 3.06 23.39
CA GLU A 101 -8.54 2.94 23.58
C GLU A 101 -9.16 1.72 22.87
N GLY A 102 -8.40 1.01 22.04
CA GLY A 102 -8.85 -0.19 21.34
C GLY A 102 -9.73 0.08 20.12
N PHE A 103 -9.72 1.29 19.57
CA PHE A 103 -10.50 1.62 18.36
C PHE A 103 -9.88 1.09 17.07
N MET A 104 -8.57 0.84 17.07
CA MET A 104 -7.85 0.27 15.93
C MET A 104 -6.59 -0.50 16.36
N GLY A 105 -6.09 -1.37 15.48
CA GLY A 105 -4.83 -2.09 15.67
C GLY A 105 -3.60 -1.31 15.23
N ALA A 106 -2.43 -1.97 15.34
CA ALA A 106 -1.17 -1.44 14.84
C ALA A 106 -1.20 -1.31 13.31
N VAL A 107 -0.93 -0.11 12.81
CA VAL A 107 -0.76 0.20 11.40
C VAL A 107 0.74 0.36 11.13
N ARG A 108 1.22 -0.09 9.98
CA ARG A 108 2.64 0.04 9.61
C ARG A 108 2.80 0.35 8.14
N ASP A 109 3.42 1.50 7.82
CA ASP A 109 3.71 1.86 6.44
C ASP A 109 4.65 0.80 5.81
N PRO A 110 4.32 0.26 4.63
CA PRO A 110 5.20 -0.65 3.89
C PRO A 110 6.63 -0.16 3.60
N ILE A 111 6.87 1.16 3.57
CA ILE A 111 8.16 1.76 3.15
C ILE A 111 8.88 2.48 4.30
N GLY A 112 8.23 2.65 5.46
CA GLY A 112 8.85 3.24 6.64
C GLY A 112 9.46 4.62 6.37
N SER A 113 8.66 5.60 5.94
CA SER A 113 9.17 6.96 5.76
C SER A 113 8.13 8.03 6.07
N SER A 114 8.61 8.99 6.87
CA SER A 114 8.00 10.21 7.34
C SER A 114 7.63 11.15 6.19
N CYS A 115 6.49 11.84 6.35
CA CYS A 115 5.95 12.88 5.46
C CYS A 115 5.09 12.40 4.27
N ARG A 116 4.43 11.25 4.40
CA ARG A 116 3.30 10.89 3.53
C ARG A 116 1.95 11.11 4.17
N TYR A 117 1.91 11.25 5.49
CA TYR A 117 0.69 11.41 6.23
C TYR A 117 0.75 12.67 7.06
N GLN A 118 -0.43 13.27 7.24
CA GLN A 118 -0.58 14.43 8.10
C GLN A 118 -1.93 14.37 8.79
N TYR A 119 -1.93 14.65 10.09
CA TYR A 119 -3.13 14.84 10.89
C TYR A 119 -3.08 16.22 11.55
N ILE A 120 -4.14 17.00 11.36
CA ILE A 120 -4.26 18.33 11.95
C ILE A 120 -5.60 18.38 12.69
N GLN A 121 -5.54 18.51 14.00
CA GLN A 121 -6.72 18.80 14.79
C GLN A 121 -7.18 20.25 14.52
N ARG A 122 -8.46 20.46 14.26
CA ARG A 122 -9.08 21.77 13.99
C ARG A 122 -10.01 22.15 15.14
N LYS A 123 -10.24 23.46 15.30
CA LYS A 123 -11.21 24.04 16.25
C LYS A 123 -11.15 23.42 17.66
N SER A 124 -9.96 23.28 18.23
CA SER A 124 -9.77 22.71 19.58
C SER A 124 -10.34 21.30 19.79
N GLY A 125 -10.40 20.47 18.73
CA GLY A 125 -10.88 19.10 18.80
C GLY A 125 -12.30 18.87 18.28
N ALA A 126 -12.99 19.92 17.80
CA ALA A 126 -14.28 19.77 17.12
C ALA A 126 -14.15 19.35 15.64
N GLY A 127 -12.93 19.32 15.09
CA GLY A 127 -12.71 18.85 13.73
C GLY A 127 -11.31 18.31 13.54
N TYR A 128 -11.09 17.72 12.38
CA TYR A 128 -9.77 17.26 11.97
C TYR A 128 -9.60 17.31 10.45
N GLN A 129 -8.34 17.30 10.04
CA GLN A 129 -7.93 17.16 8.66
C GLN A 129 -6.91 16.02 8.59
N LEU A 130 -7.15 15.07 7.69
CA LEU A 130 -6.34 13.87 7.49
C LEU A 130 -5.89 13.80 6.03
N ILE A 131 -4.58 13.74 5.80
CA ILE A 131 -3.98 13.76 4.46
C ILE A 131 -3.07 12.54 4.29
N MET A 132 -3.13 11.94 3.11
CA MET A 132 -2.22 10.89 2.66
C MET A 132 -1.76 11.13 1.22
N THR A 133 -0.45 11.06 0.99
CA THR A 133 0.17 11.23 -0.33
C THR A 133 0.54 9.86 -0.91
N SER A 134 0.30 9.68 -2.22
CA SER A 134 0.70 8.45 -2.94
C SER A 134 2.22 8.31 -3.04
N GLU A 135 2.72 7.08 -3.21
CA GLU A 135 4.16 6.80 -3.23
C GLU A 135 4.93 7.58 -4.30
N ASN A 136 4.30 7.79 -5.46
CA ASN A 136 4.93 8.42 -6.62
C ASN A 136 4.86 9.95 -6.59
N ASN A 137 4.32 10.54 -5.52
CA ASN A 137 4.19 11.98 -5.37
C ASN A 137 4.97 12.47 -4.13
N ILE A 138 5.88 13.41 -4.37
CA ILE A 138 6.80 14.00 -3.38
C ILE A 138 6.46 15.48 -3.12
N SER A 139 5.26 15.93 -3.49
CA SER A 139 4.87 17.32 -3.31
C SER A 139 4.71 17.60 -1.82
N ASN A 140 5.31 18.70 -1.35
CA ASN A 140 5.01 19.26 -0.04
C ASN A 140 3.50 19.53 0.06
N HIS A 141 2.85 18.88 1.03
CA HIS A 141 1.41 18.86 1.27
C HIS A 141 0.68 20.19 0.94
N PRO A 142 -0.11 20.29 -0.15
CA PRO A 142 -1.02 21.41 -0.32
C PRO A 142 -2.28 21.23 0.55
N THR A 143 -2.90 22.34 0.92
CA THR A 143 -4.18 22.39 1.65
C THR A 143 -5.25 21.57 0.92
N CYS A 144 -6.20 20.97 1.67
CA CYS A 144 -7.29 20.12 1.14
C CYS A 144 -8.34 20.88 0.31
N SER A 145 -7.88 21.53 -0.75
CA SER A 145 -8.66 22.46 -1.58
C SER A 145 -8.57 22.14 -3.06
N LEU A 146 -7.81 21.12 -3.46
CA LEU A 146 -7.71 20.68 -4.85
C LEU A 146 -7.86 19.15 -4.89
N GLU A 147 -8.76 18.63 -5.71
CA GLU A 147 -8.79 17.19 -6.02
C GLU A 147 -7.62 16.90 -6.96
N SER A 148 -6.59 16.22 -6.47
CA SER A 148 -5.45 15.79 -7.28
C SER A 148 -5.38 14.27 -7.29
N PRO A 149 -5.04 13.62 -8.42
CA PRO A 149 -4.91 12.16 -8.51
C PRO A 149 -3.76 11.58 -7.65
N THR A 150 -3.10 12.42 -6.85
CA THR A 150 -1.83 12.11 -6.20
C THR A 150 -1.86 12.14 -4.67
N TYR A 151 -2.95 12.64 -4.08
CA TYR A 151 -3.17 12.61 -2.63
C TYR A 151 -4.66 12.43 -2.31
N TYR A 152 -4.91 11.86 -1.14
CA TYR A 152 -6.23 11.71 -0.54
C TYR A 152 -6.30 12.60 0.69
N CYS A 153 -7.34 13.43 0.79
CA CYS A 153 -7.61 14.21 1.99
C CYS A 153 -9.07 14.05 2.43
N VAL A 154 -9.26 14.04 3.75
CA VAL A 154 -10.55 14.19 4.40
C VAL A 154 -10.46 15.34 5.41
N GLU A 155 -11.42 16.26 5.36
CA GLU A 155 -11.58 17.31 6.35
C GLU A 155 -12.98 17.25 6.94
N ILE A 156 -13.06 17.15 8.27
CA ILE A 156 -14.31 17.17 9.03
C ILE A 156 -14.27 18.37 9.96
N ASN A 157 -15.33 19.17 9.93
CA ASN A 157 -15.42 20.38 10.71
C ASN A 157 -16.81 20.44 11.33
N TYR A 158 -16.95 20.00 12.59
CA TYR A 158 -18.21 20.19 13.30
C TYR A 158 -18.42 21.67 13.64
N PRO A 159 -19.69 22.12 13.70
CA PRO A 159 -20.05 23.48 14.09
C PRO A 159 -19.51 23.84 15.48
#